data_AF-A0A5C6SFQ2-F1
#
_entry.id   AF-A0A5C6SFQ2-F1
#
_cell.length_a   1.000
_cell.length_b   1.000
_cell.length_c   1.000
_cell.angle_alpha   90.00
_cell.angle_beta   90.00
_cell.angle_gamma   90.00
#
_symmetry.space_group_name_H-M   'P 1'
#
loop_
_entity.id
_entity.type
_entity.pdbx_description
1 polymer ?
#
loop_
_entity_poly.entity_id
_entity_poly.type
_entity_poly.pdbx_seq_one_letter_code
_entity_poly.pdbx_strand_id
1 'polypeptide(L)'
;MAPTSSEILASAQPDPEFLEILKSTSPPPLPANVDIPTLRATSNKHKNEARDALGGPPQNLTERDIEIPVRDGSSILAYVYSPSDVVPGDELPIFLFFHGGGFCLGTRHDDMESNRILAVKAGIIIVCLDYRLAPEYPFPQAIHDGVDALQWIAQNPTQLHPSASPSAGLIIGGTSAGANIANGVVYLNRDLGSPAKVTGQFLGVGPLLPPPFVPDKYKDDYVSHEQNKHVTIPPEELARAFVAAYKPDPNSPIAVPAVHPSGHSGIPPTYFQVCGLDGLRDESIIYERILEHDNIPTRLDIIITFSRIIAIIAIIAIMKVSNRRKARDSGDVEARPNSEPSSPHYQSYSQPFAGRLGANQAYVVEGGTSEDDHLLHHAPDATPHMSFWELMDMRPIKNLDLWKAALIEGIGTLLFVYITIWVNISPDIAPAAPTQRFGSFDNAAFLGPLIGGMTNLIFITLFITSFGAISGAHFNPLITFATFCARLCSLPRLILYVAAQIGGGALAGLLVRASWGGRDFKVGGCWLFTDIVPPREIFVVELMSATLLLFLAFGVGLDPRQAKIIGPALGPFMVGLSVGTMSFASAFARYGYGGAGLNPARLCVSGTLDIANADAVDK
;
A
#
# COMPACT_ATOMS: atom_id res chain seq x y z
N MET A 1 1.76 -19.11 2.56
CA MET A 1 1.16 -20.44 2.76
C MET A 1 0.24 -20.70 1.59
N ALA A 2 0.19 -21.92 1.05
CA ALA A 2 -0.74 -22.26 -0.03
C ALA A 2 -2.20 -22.12 0.47
N PRO A 3 -3.13 -21.60 -0.35
CA PRO A 3 -4.53 -21.41 0.04
C PRO A 3 -5.20 -22.76 0.34
N THR A 4 -6.00 -22.79 1.40
CA THR A 4 -6.79 -23.98 1.78
C THR A 4 -7.86 -24.30 0.74
N SER A 5 -8.28 -25.56 0.64
CA SER A 5 -9.36 -25.94 -0.29
C SER A 5 -10.64 -25.13 -0.05
N SER A 6 -10.95 -24.75 1.20
CA SER A 6 -12.07 -23.86 1.53
C SER A 6 -11.90 -22.44 0.97
N GLU A 7 -10.70 -21.85 1.03
CA GLU A 7 -10.43 -20.51 0.50
C GLU A 7 -10.47 -20.51 -1.03
N ILE A 8 -9.92 -21.56 -1.67
CA ILE A 8 -9.99 -21.74 -3.12
C ILE A 8 -11.45 -21.82 -3.57
N LEU A 9 -12.28 -22.62 -2.90
CA LEU A 9 -13.71 -22.74 -3.23
C LEU A 9 -14.47 -21.44 -2.96
N ALA A 10 -14.15 -20.72 -1.88
CA ALA A 10 -14.77 -19.44 -1.55
C ALA A 10 -14.40 -18.33 -2.55
N SER A 11 -13.24 -18.42 -3.21
CA SER A 11 -12.81 -17.45 -4.22
C SER A 11 -13.72 -17.41 -5.46
N ALA A 12 -14.52 -18.45 -5.69
CA ALA A 12 -15.51 -18.50 -6.77
C ALA A 12 -16.85 -17.82 -6.42
N GLN A 13 -16.97 -17.18 -5.26
CA GLN A 13 -18.17 -16.41 -4.92
C GLN A 13 -18.08 -15.02 -5.57
N PRO A 14 -18.96 -14.68 -6.52
CA PRO A 14 -18.87 -13.42 -7.24
C PRO A 14 -19.29 -12.25 -6.35
N ASP A 15 -18.55 -11.15 -6.44
CA ASP A 15 -18.92 -9.89 -5.78
C ASP A 15 -20.28 -9.40 -6.35
N PRO A 16 -21.23 -8.96 -5.51
CA PRO A 16 -22.51 -8.41 -5.97
C PRO A 16 -22.35 -7.27 -7.00
N GLU A 17 -21.33 -6.42 -6.87
CA GLU A 17 -21.02 -5.34 -7.81
C GLU A 17 -20.56 -5.90 -9.17
N PHE A 18 -19.79 -6.98 -9.17
CA PHE A 18 -19.35 -7.67 -10.39
C PHE A 18 -20.52 -8.35 -11.11
N LEU A 19 -21.46 -8.94 -10.37
CA LEU A 19 -22.69 -9.51 -10.97
C LEU A 19 -23.56 -8.45 -11.64
N GLU A 20 -23.65 -7.24 -11.08
CA GLU A 20 -24.37 -6.12 -11.70
C GLU A 20 -23.70 -5.69 -13.01
N ILE A 21 -22.36 -5.59 -13.04
CA ILE A 21 -21.59 -5.28 -14.26
C ILE A 21 -21.80 -6.35 -15.34
N LEU A 22 -21.75 -7.64 -14.98
CA LEU A 22 -21.97 -8.73 -15.94
C LEU A 22 -23.37 -8.68 -16.58
N LYS A 23 -24.41 -8.31 -15.81
CA LYS A 23 -25.77 -8.11 -16.34
C LYS A 23 -25.82 -6.94 -17.32
N SER A 24 -25.08 -5.86 -17.08
CA SER A 24 -25.07 -4.68 -17.94
C SER A 24 -24.15 -4.78 -19.16
N THR A 25 -23.20 -5.72 -19.18
CA THR A 25 -22.16 -5.85 -20.23
C THR A 25 -22.17 -7.20 -20.96
N SER A 26 -23.25 -7.98 -20.86
CA SER A 26 -23.37 -9.28 -21.53
C SER A 26 -23.03 -9.14 -23.02
N PRO A 27 -21.93 -9.77 -23.51
CA PRO A 27 -21.55 -9.67 -24.91
C PRO A 27 -22.64 -10.27 -25.79
N PRO A 28 -22.82 -9.77 -27.02
CA PRO A 28 -23.76 -10.37 -27.96
C PRO A 28 -23.42 -11.86 -28.16
N PRO A 29 -24.43 -12.73 -28.37
CA PRO A 29 -24.20 -14.15 -28.56
C PRO A 29 -23.20 -14.39 -29.69
N LEU A 30 -22.22 -15.26 -29.45
CA LEU A 30 -21.22 -15.60 -30.45
C LEU A 30 -21.90 -16.16 -31.70
N PRO A 31 -21.49 -15.75 -32.91
CA PRO A 31 -22.01 -16.35 -34.13
C PRO A 31 -21.62 -17.83 -34.19
N ALA A 32 -22.52 -18.68 -34.72
CA ALA A 32 -22.36 -20.14 -34.77
C ALA A 32 -21.09 -20.63 -35.49
N ASN A 33 -20.43 -19.77 -36.29
CA ASN A 33 -19.11 -20.00 -36.87
C ASN A 33 -18.22 -18.80 -36.51
N VAL A 34 -17.31 -18.98 -35.55
CA VAL A 34 -16.37 -17.94 -35.14
C VAL A 34 -15.25 -17.82 -36.17
N ASP A 35 -15.33 -16.81 -37.03
CA ASP A 35 -14.21 -16.41 -37.88
C ASP A 35 -13.21 -15.55 -37.07
N ILE A 36 -12.02 -16.11 -36.80
CA ILE A 36 -11.00 -15.47 -35.97
C ILE A 36 -10.54 -14.10 -36.52
N PRO A 37 -10.25 -13.94 -37.83
CA PRO A 37 -9.94 -12.63 -38.41
C PRO A 37 -11.04 -11.59 -38.18
N THR A 38 -12.31 -11.94 -38.39
CA THR A 38 -13.43 -11.02 -38.13
C THR A 38 -13.51 -10.65 -36.65
N LEU A 39 -13.40 -11.63 -35.75
CA LEU A 39 -13.38 -11.38 -34.32
C LEU A 39 -12.21 -10.48 -33.90
N ARG A 40 -11.03 -10.68 -34.48
CA ARG A 40 -9.83 -9.84 -34.27
C ARG A 40 -10.08 -8.41 -34.73
N ALA A 41 -10.67 -8.21 -35.91
CA ALA A 41 -10.98 -6.87 -36.43
C ALA A 41 -11.98 -6.12 -35.53
N THR A 42 -13.05 -6.79 -35.10
CA THR A 42 -14.04 -6.19 -34.19
C THR A 42 -13.44 -5.90 -32.81
N SER A 43 -12.65 -6.82 -32.25
CA SER A 43 -11.97 -6.62 -30.98
C SER A 43 -11.00 -5.43 -31.05
N ASN A 44 -10.21 -5.33 -32.12
CA ASN A 44 -9.23 -4.26 -32.27
C ASN A 44 -9.90 -2.89 -32.42
N LYS A 45 -11.05 -2.81 -33.09
CA LYS A 45 -11.82 -1.57 -33.18
C LYS A 45 -12.21 -1.05 -31.79
N HIS A 46 -12.85 -1.88 -30.96
CA HIS A 46 -13.26 -1.47 -29.62
C HIS A 46 -12.06 -1.13 -28.71
N LYS A 47 -10.96 -1.89 -28.82
CA LYS A 47 -9.74 -1.63 -28.05
C LYS A 47 -9.07 -0.32 -28.46
N ASN A 48 -9.05 0.01 -29.76
CA ASN A 48 -8.55 1.29 -30.24
C ASN A 48 -9.39 2.46 -29.73
N GLU A 49 -10.72 2.35 -29.75
CA GLU A 49 -11.61 3.39 -29.19
C GLU A 49 -11.36 3.59 -27.68
N ALA A 50 -11.23 2.50 -26.92
CA ALA A 50 -10.91 2.55 -25.49
C ALA A 50 -9.52 3.17 -25.22
N ARG A 51 -8.51 2.81 -26.03
CA ARG A 51 -7.16 3.38 -25.95
C ARG A 51 -7.17 4.88 -26.25
N ASP A 52 -7.87 5.30 -27.30
CA ASP A 52 -7.94 6.70 -27.70
C ASP A 52 -8.61 7.55 -26.59
N ALA A 53 -9.55 6.96 -25.84
CA ALA A 53 -10.15 7.57 -24.66
C ALA A 53 -9.19 7.75 -23.47
N LEU A 54 -8.11 6.96 -23.36
CA LEU A 54 -7.08 7.14 -22.33
C LEU A 54 -6.19 8.37 -22.58
N GLY A 55 -6.18 8.90 -23.80
CA GLY A 55 -5.35 10.03 -24.19
C GLY A 55 -3.84 9.74 -24.19
N GLY A 56 -3.05 10.82 -24.24
CA GLY A 56 -1.59 10.75 -24.30
C GLY A 56 -0.94 10.18 -23.02
N PRO A 57 0.36 9.86 -23.06
CA PRO A 57 1.09 9.37 -21.90
C PRO A 57 1.09 10.40 -20.75
N PRO A 58 1.12 9.94 -19.49
CA PRO A 58 1.40 10.80 -18.33
C PRO A 58 2.72 11.56 -18.48
N GLN A 59 2.86 12.73 -17.84
CA GLN A 59 4.06 13.59 -17.98
C GLN A 59 5.38 12.90 -17.61
N ASN A 60 5.34 11.98 -16.64
CA ASN A 60 6.50 11.25 -16.14
C ASN A 60 6.73 9.90 -16.85
N LEU A 61 6.14 9.71 -18.03
CA LEU A 61 6.27 8.50 -18.82
C LEU A 61 6.53 8.83 -20.30
N THR A 62 7.42 8.07 -20.92
CA THR A 62 7.61 8.05 -22.38
C THR A 62 7.09 6.74 -22.96
N GLU A 63 6.53 6.83 -24.16
CA GLU A 63 5.94 5.72 -24.89
C GLU A 63 6.38 5.75 -26.36
N ARG A 64 6.78 4.60 -26.91
CA ARG A 64 7.15 4.51 -28.33
C ARG A 64 7.11 3.09 -28.87
N ASP A 65 6.93 3.00 -30.18
CA ASP A 65 7.14 1.78 -30.94
C ASP A 65 8.63 1.50 -31.16
N ILE A 66 8.97 0.21 -31.17
CA ILE A 66 10.25 -0.33 -31.64
C ILE A 66 10.01 -1.53 -32.56
N GLU A 67 11.01 -1.81 -33.38
CA GLU A 67 11.08 -3.04 -34.17
C GLU A 67 12.16 -3.94 -33.59
N ILE A 68 11.83 -5.22 -33.44
CA ILE A 68 12.72 -6.26 -32.93
C ILE A 68 12.93 -7.29 -34.03
N PRO A 69 14.17 -7.52 -34.48
CA PRO A 69 14.45 -8.56 -35.48
C PRO A 69 14.25 -9.96 -34.90
N VAL A 70 13.71 -10.88 -35.71
CA VAL A 70 13.46 -12.27 -35.33
C VAL A 70 14.14 -13.25 -36.29
N ARG A 71 14.21 -14.53 -35.91
CA ARG A 71 15.05 -15.57 -36.54
C ARG A 71 14.79 -15.84 -38.02
N ASP A 72 13.64 -15.49 -38.54
CA ASP A 72 13.27 -15.70 -39.95
C ASP A 72 13.64 -14.52 -40.86
N GLY A 73 14.34 -13.52 -40.31
CA GLY A 73 14.78 -12.32 -41.04
C GLY A 73 13.73 -11.21 -41.12
N SER A 74 12.55 -11.41 -40.53
CA SER A 74 11.57 -10.33 -40.34
C SER A 74 11.79 -9.58 -39.03
N SER A 75 10.96 -8.56 -38.77
CA SER A 75 10.89 -7.85 -37.49
C SER A 75 9.46 -7.88 -36.96
N ILE A 76 9.33 -7.94 -35.63
CA ILE A 76 8.07 -7.76 -34.91
C ILE A 76 8.05 -6.42 -34.19
N LEU A 77 6.87 -5.83 -34.04
CA LEU A 77 6.71 -4.58 -33.31
C LEU A 77 6.66 -4.84 -31.81
N ALA A 78 7.12 -3.87 -31.02
CA ALA A 78 6.88 -3.82 -29.60
C ALA A 78 6.63 -2.39 -29.14
N TYR A 79 5.85 -2.24 -28.08
CA TYR A 79 5.55 -0.94 -27.49
C TYR A 79 6.29 -0.80 -26.17
N VAL A 80 7.09 0.26 -26.03
CA VAL A 80 7.94 0.49 -24.87
C VAL A 80 7.34 1.59 -24.00
N TYR A 81 7.12 1.27 -22.72
CA TYR A 81 6.79 2.22 -21.67
C TYR A 81 8.04 2.45 -20.81
N SER A 82 8.48 3.68 -20.63
CA SER A 82 9.67 4.01 -19.84
C SER A 82 9.45 5.24 -18.96
N PRO A 83 9.83 5.21 -17.67
CA PRO A 83 9.79 6.40 -16.81
C PRO A 83 10.61 7.54 -17.41
N SER A 84 10.11 8.79 -17.32
CA SER A 84 10.81 9.98 -17.81
C SER A 84 11.75 10.59 -16.76
N ASP A 85 11.41 10.45 -15.48
CA ASP A 85 12.12 11.10 -14.37
C ASP A 85 13.27 10.22 -13.83
N VAL A 86 14.18 9.83 -14.72
CA VAL A 86 15.31 8.94 -14.38
C VAL A 86 16.56 9.76 -14.08
N VAL A 87 17.17 9.54 -12.92
CA VAL A 87 18.43 10.22 -12.57
C VAL A 87 19.56 9.63 -13.42
N PRO A 88 20.44 10.46 -14.03
CA PRO A 88 21.59 9.95 -14.76
C PRO A 88 22.44 9.02 -13.88
N GLY A 89 22.61 7.77 -14.34
CA GLY A 89 23.33 6.73 -13.62
C GLY A 89 22.45 5.69 -12.94
N ASP A 90 21.13 5.90 -12.86
CA ASP A 90 20.21 4.86 -12.41
C ASP A 90 20.12 3.73 -13.45
N GLU A 91 20.07 2.49 -12.98
CA GLU A 91 19.82 1.30 -13.77
C GLU A 91 18.37 0.83 -13.56
N LEU A 92 17.58 0.81 -14.62
CA LEU A 92 16.19 0.39 -14.59
C LEU A 92 16.04 -1.08 -15.03
N PRO A 93 15.23 -1.88 -14.31
CA PRO A 93 14.85 -3.20 -14.75
C PRO A 93 13.99 -3.15 -16.02
N ILE A 94 13.91 -4.28 -16.72
CA ILE A 94 13.12 -4.47 -17.94
C ILE A 94 12.08 -5.57 -17.71
N PHE A 95 10.87 -5.35 -18.19
CA PHE A 95 9.77 -6.32 -18.18
C PHE A 95 9.29 -6.58 -19.61
N LEU A 96 9.59 -7.77 -20.14
CA LEU A 96 9.04 -8.25 -21.40
C LEU A 96 7.64 -8.82 -21.15
N PHE A 97 6.63 -8.16 -21.70
CA PHE A 97 5.22 -8.44 -21.46
C PHE A 97 4.52 -8.99 -22.71
N PHE A 98 3.76 -10.07 -22.54
CA PHE A 98 2.94 -10.70 -23.57
C PHE A 98 1.45 -10.50 -23.26
N HIS A 99 0.73 -9.87 -24.19
CA HIS A 99 -0.71 -9.65 -24.04
C HIS A 99 -1.51 -10.96 -24.15
N GLY A 100 -2.70 -10.97 -23.55
CA GLY A 100 -3.69 -12.05 -23.70
C GLY A 100 -4.44 -12.01 -25.04
N GLY A 101 -5.43 -12.90 -25.21
CA GLY A 101 -6.25 -12.96 -26.43
C GLY A 101 -6.34 -14.33 -27.09
N GLY A 102 -6.15 -15.42 -26.35
CA GLY A 102 -6.29 -16.77 -26.87
C GLY A 102 -5.33 -17.10 -28.02
N PHE A 103 -4.13 -16.50 -28.03
CA PHE A 103 -3.12 -16.63 -29.09
C PHE A 103 -3.55 -16.07 -30.47
N CYS A 104 -4.78 -15.59 -30.57
CA CYS A 104 -5.44 -15.25 -31.82
C CYS A 104 -5.83 -13.78 -31.92
N LEU A 105 -5.93 -13.09 -30.78
CA LEU A 105 -6.37 -11.71 -30.65
C LEU A 105 -5.33 -10.91 -29.86
N GLY A 106 -5.54 -9.59 -29.88
CA GLY A 106 -4.82 -8.64 -29.07
C GLY A 106 -3.67 -7.97 -29.80
N THR A 107 -3.11 -6.97 -29.13
CA THR A 107 -2.03 -6.14 -29.64
C THR A 107 -1.10 -5.72 -28.50
N ARG A 108 0.07 -5.20 -28.85
CA ARG A 108 0.99 -4.53 -27.92
C ARG A 108 0.41 -3.38 -27.08
N HIS A 109 -0.82 -2.91 -27.36
CA HIS A 109 -1.47 -1.81 -26.63
C HIS A 109 -2.56 -2.25 -25.64
N ASP A 110 -2.90 -3.54 -25.58
CA ASP A 110 -4.11 -4.02 -24.88
C ASP A 110 -4.11 -3.72 -23.37
N ASP A 111 -2.94 -3.71 -22.74
CA ASP A 111 -2.77 -3.51 -21.30
C ASP A 111 -2.22 -2.09 -20.97
N MET A 112 -2.45 -1.11 -21.86
CA MET A 112 -1.82 0.22 -21.80
C MET A 112 -2.00 0.94 -20.46
N GLU A 113 -3.22 1.01 -19.93
CA GLU A 113 -3.47 1.70 -18.66
C GLU A 113 -2.68 1.09 -17.50
N SER A 114 -2.74 -0.24 -17.36
CA SER A 114 -2.01 -0.99 -16.34
C SER A 114 -0.49 -0.85 -16.51
N ASN A 115 0.01 -0.89 -17.75
CA ASN A 115 1.43 -0.76 -18.05
C ASN A 115 1.96 0.65 -17.79
N ARG A 116 1.17 1.70 -18.09
CA ARG A 116 1.49 3.09 -17.72
C ARG A 116 1.70 3.23 -16.22
N ILE A 117 0.73 2.74 -15.45
CA ILE A 117 0.78 2.83 -13.97
C ILE A 117 1.95 2.01 -13.43
N LEU A 118 2.17 0.81 -13.96
CA LEU A 118 3.22 -0.09 -13.52
C LEU A 118 4.62 0.46 -13.82
N ALA A 119 4.85 0.97 -15.02
CA ALA A 119 6.13 1.55 -15.42
C ALA A 119 6.53 2.69 -14.46
N VAL A 120 5.60 3.61 -14.18
CA VAL A 120 5.83 4.73 -13.25
C VAL A 120 6.04 4.24 -11.81
N LYS A 121 5.14 3.42 -11.28
CA LYS A 121 5.16 3.06 -9.84
C LYS A 121 6.31 2.13 -9.47
N ALA A 122 6.69 1.22 -10.36
CA ALA A 122 7.77 0.27 -10.12
C ALA A 122 9.13 0.76 -10.64
N GLY A 123 9.17 1.88 -11.39
CA GLY A 123 10.40 2.35 -12.01
C GLY A 123 10.98 1.33 -12.97
N ILE A 124 10.13 0.76 -13.84
CA ILE A 124 10.48 -0.36 -14.73
C ILE A 124 10.19 -0.01 -16.18
N ILE A 125 11.04 -0.48 -17.09
CA ILE A 125 10.81 -0.38 -18.53
C ILE A 125 9.97 -1.58 -18.96
N ILE A 126 8.81 -1.36 -19.57
CA ILE A 126 7.94 -2.43 -20.03
C ILE A 126 7.99 -2.48 -21.55
N VAL A 127 8.23 -3.67 -22.10
CA VAL A 127 8.26 -3.94 -23.54
C VAL A 127 7.10 -4.89 -23.85
N CYS A 128 6.02 -4.37 -24.42
CA CYS A 128 4.86 -5.15 -24.81
C CYS A 128 5.03 -5.67 -26.24
N LEU A 129 5.11 -6.99 -26.39
CA LEU A 129 5.44 -7.61 -27.68
C LEU A 129 4.20 -7.82 -28.54
N ASP A 130 4.27 -7.45 -29.82
CA ASP A 130 3.26 -7.73 -30.85
C ASP A 130 3.60 -9.06 -31.53
N TYR A 131 3.55 -10.14 -30.76
CA TYR A 131 3.89 -11.48 -31.25
C TYR A 131 2.92 -11.95 -32.33
N ARG A 132 3.40 -12.79 -33.23
CA ARG A 132 2.56 -13.27 -34.34
C ARG A 132 1.43 -14.17 -33.86
N LEU A 133 0.23 -13.92 -34.40
CA LEU A 133 -1.02 -14.54 -33.95
C LEU A 133 -1.44 -15.72 -34.84
N ALA A 134 -2.11 -16.68 -34.22
CA ALA A 134 -2.85 -17.72 -34.91
C ALA A 134 -4.18 -17.18 -35.49
N PRO A 135 -4.71 -17.75 -36.59
CA PRO A 135 -4.27 -18.98 -37.27
C PRO A 135 -3.13 -18.81 -38.27
N GLU A 136 -2.73 -17.58 -38.61
CA GLU A 136 -1.68 -17.31 -39.61
C GLU A 136 -0.32 -17.86 -39.17
N TYR A 137 -0.06 -17.77 -37.87
CA TYR A 137 1.16 -18.23 -37.22
C TYR A 137 0.80 -19.11 -36.01
N PRO A 138 0.53 -20.42 -36.23
CA PRO A 138 0.19 -21.35 -35.16
C PRO A 138 1.40 -21.62 -34.25
N PHE A 139 1.18 -22.42 -33.19
CA PHE A 139 2.24 -22.90 -32.32
C PHE A 139 3.40 -23.53 -33.13
N PRO A 140 4.68 -23.27 -32.77
CA PRO A 140 5.17 -22.52 -31.61
C PRO A 140 5.57 -21.05 -31.92
N GLN A 141 5.03 -20.44 -32.99
CA GLN A 141 5.61 -19.19 -33.52
C GLN A 141 5.66 -18.04 -32.50
N ALA A 142 4.61 -17.81 -31.73
CA ALA A 142 4.59 -16.78 -30.69
C ALA A 142 5.69 -16.97 -29.61
N ILE A 143 6.03 -18.22 -29.28
CA ILE A 143 7.11 -18.54 -28.32
C ILE A 143 8.48 -18.29 -28.97
N HIS A 144 8.64 -18.61 -30.26
CA HIS A 144 9.86 -18.28 -31.00
C HIS A 144 10.10 -16.77 -31.07
N ASP A 145 9.06 -16.01 -31.40
CA ASP A 145 9.10 -14.53 -31.39
C ASP A 145 9.49 -14.00 -30.00
N GLY A 146 8.92 -14.58 -28.95
CA GLY A 146 9.22 -14.20 -27.57
C GLY A 146 10.67 -14.49 -27.15
N VAL A 147 11.24 -15.64 -27.53
CA VAL A 147 12.65 -15.96 -27.25
C VAL A 147 13.59 -15.05 -28.03
N ASP A 148 13.29 -14.78 -29.30
CA ASP A 148 14.10 -13.89 -30.13
C ASP A 148 14.08 -12.47 -29.56
N ALA A 149 12.92 -11.98 -29.12
CA ALA A 149 12.79 -10.70 -28.45
C ALA A 149 13.52 -10.65 -27.11
N LEU A 150 13.41 -11.70 -26.28
CA LEU A 150 14.12 -11.78 -25.01
C LEU A 150 15.64 -11.70 -25.19
N GLN A 151 16.18 -12.45 -26.16
CA GLN A 151 17.61 -12.47 -26.48
C GLN A 151 18.06 -11.11 -27.03
N TRP A 152 17.29 -10.51 -27.94
CA TRP A 152 17.59 -9.20 -28.49
C TRP A 152 17.60 -8.11 -27.42
N ILE A 153 16.60 -8.10 -26.52
CA ILE A 153 16.49 -7.17 -25.40
C ILE A 153 17.69 -7.31 -24.45
N ALA A 154 18.08 -8.54 -24.11
CA ALA A 154 19.20 -8.79 -23.23
C ALA A 154 20.53 -8.28 -23.80
N GLN A 155 20.68 -8.30 -25.14
CA GLN A 155 21.88 -7.87 -25.85
C GLN A 155 21.87 -6.38 -26.22
N ASN A 156 20.69 -5.76 -26.35
CA ASN A 156 20.51 -4.39 -26.84
C ASN A 156 19.68 -3.51 -25.88
N PRO A 157 19.92 -3.50 -24.56
CA PRO A 157 19.03 -2.82 -23.63
C PRO A 157 18.97 -1.30 -23.86
N THR A 158 20.06 -0.68 -24.30
CA THR A 158 20.13 0.76 -24.62
C THR A 158 19.22 1.16 -25.78
N GLN A 159 18.80 0.20 -26.63
CA GLN A 159 17.80 0.43 -27.66
C GLN A 159 16.38 0.55 -27.10
N LEU A 160 16.16 0.18 -25.83
CA LEU A 160 14.91 0.42 -25.11
C LEU A 160 14.95 1.77 -24.38
N HIS A 161 16.00 1.99 -23.60
CA HIS A 161 16.20 3.21 -22.82
C HIS A 161 17.68 3.32 -22.37
N PRO A 162 18.28 4.52 -22.25
CA PRO A 162 19.68 4.67 -21.83
C PRO A 162 20.02 4.01 -20.48
N SER A 163 19.07 4.04 -19.54
CA SER A 163 19.18 3.40 -18.22
C SER A 163 18.72 1.95 -18.18
N ALA A 164 18.29 1.34 -19.29
CA ALA A 164 17.84 -0.04 -19.29
C ALA A 164 19.01 -0.98 -18.92
N SER A 165 18.84 -1.79 -17.88
CA SER A 165 19.87 -2.73 -17.44
C SER A 165 19.26 -4.10 -17.09
N PRO A 166 19.52 -5.14 -17.90
CA PRO A 166 19.17 -6.52 -17.56
C PRO A 166 19.79 -6.98 -16.21
N SER A 167 20.90 -6.36 -15.78
CA SER A 167 21.56 -6.62 -14.50
C SER A 167 20.79 -6.09 -13.30
N ALA A 168 20.03 -5.00 -13.48
CA ALA A 168 19.07 -4.50 -12.48
C ALA A 168 17.82 -5.38 -12.41
N GLY A 169 17.43 -5.98 -13.53
CA GLY A 169 16.43 -7.04 -13.60
C GLY A 169 15.92 -7.25 -15.03
N LEU A 170 15.65 -8.50 -15.39
CA LEU A 170 15.01 -8.88 -16.63
C LEU A 170 13.85 -9.83 -16.31
N ILE A 171 12.64 -9.29 -16.32
CA ILE A 171 11.41 -9.98 -15.96
C ILE A 171 10.67 -10.33 -17.25
N ILE A 172 10.02 -11.49 -17.25
CA ILE A 172 9.18 -11.93 -18.36
C ILE A 172 7.79 -12.30 -17.85
N GLY A 173 6.73 -11.99 -18.58
CA GLY A 173 5.40 -12.38 -18.13
C GLY A 173 4.28 -11.96 -19.06
N GLY A 174 3.06 -12.32 -18.69
CA GLY A 174 1.89 -11.97 -19.49
C GLY A 174 0.59 -12.34 -18.80
N THR A 175 -0.51 -12.08 -19.49
CA THR A 175 -1.87 -12.39 -19.03
C THR A 175 -2.53 -13.38 -19.99
N SER A 176 -3.33 -14.32 -19.46
CA SER A 176 -4.04 -15.34 -20.24
C SER A 176 -3.09 -16.09 -21.19
N ALA A 177 -3.39 -16.15 -22.50
CA ALA A 177 -2.51 -16.72 -23.52
C ALA A 177 -1.06 -16.17 -23.47
N GLY A 178 -0.88 -14.89 -23.11
CA GLY A 178 0.44 -14.29 -22.94
C GLY A 178 1.22 -14.88 -21.76
N ALA A 179 0.55 -15.30 -20.69
CA ALA A 179 1.20 -16.03 -19.59
C ALA A 179 1.70 -17.40 -20.07
N ASN A 180 0.91 -18.12 -20.87
CA ASN A 180 1.33 -19.39 -21.46
C ASN A 180 2.56 -19.20 -22.37
N ILE A 181 2.55 -18.18 -23.24
CA ILE A 181 3.70 -17.86 -24.12
C ILE A 181 4.94 -17.53 -23.27
N ALA A 182 4.81 -16.63 -22.28
CA ALA A 182 5.91 -16.26 -21.39
C ALA A 182 6.49 -17.48 -20.66
N ASN A 183 5.66 -18.44 -20.26
CA ASN A 183 6.10 -19.69 -19.67
C ASN A 183 6.88 -20.54 -20.67
N GLY A 184 6.37 -20.75 -21.88
CA GLY A 184 7.10 -21.44 -22.94
C GLY A 184 8.45 -20.80 -23.29
N VAL A 185 8.49 -19.46 -23.34
CA VAL A 185 9.72 -18.68 -23.61
C VAL A 185 10.78 -18.91 -22.53
N VAL A 186 10.40 -18.93 -21.25
CA VAL A 186 11.33 -19.20 -20.14
C VAL A 186 12.00 -20.57 -20.30
N TYR A 187 11.24 -21.61 -20.59
CA TYR A 187 11.77 -22.96 -20.75
C TYR A 187 12.60 -23.09 -22.02
N LEU A 188 12.11 -22.56 -23.14
CA LEU A 188 12.87 -22.58 -24.38
C LEU A 188 14.19 -21.82 -24.22
N ASN A 189 14.19 -20.65 -23.58
CA ASN A 189 15.39 -19.88 -23.28
C ASN A 189 16.36 -20.63 -22.37
N ARG A 190 15.87 -21.26 -21.28
CA ARG A 190 16.68 -22.07 -20.36
C ARG A 190 17.42 -23.19 -21.10
N ASP A 191 16.77 -23.82 -22.06
CA ASP A 191 17.29 -24.97 -22.79
C ASP A 191 18.20 -24.57 -23.98
N LEU A 192 18.43 -23.27 -24.21
CA LEU A 192 19.44 -22.78 -25.16
C LEU A 192 20.86 -22.95 -24.61
N GLY A 193 21.85 -23.06 -25.50
CA GLY A 193 23.26 -23.04 -25.13
C GLY A 193 23.76 -21.70 -24.57
N SER A 194 23.03 -20.61 -24.83
CA SER A 194 23.34 -19.24 -24.37
C SER A 194 22.07 -18.53 -23.87
N PRO A 195 21.55 -18.92 -22.68
CA PRO A 195 20.31 -18.36 -22.15
C PRO A 195 20.48 -16.91 -21.71
N ALA A 196 19.49 -16.06 -22.00
CA ALA A 196 19.38 -14.75 -21.36
C ALA A 196 19.05 -14.93 -19.87
N LYS A 197 19.68 -14.13 -19.00
CA LYS A 197 19.47 -14.24 -17.55
C LYS A 197 18.16 -13.56 -17.14
N VAL A 198 17.08 -14.34 -17.11
CA VAL A 198 15.79 -13.90 -16.57
C VAL A 198 15.84 -13.92 -15.04
N THR A 199 15.44 -12.83 -14.41
CA THR A 199 15.47 -12.65 -12.95
C THR A 199 14.12 -12.89 -12.27
N GLY A 200 13.03 -12.97 -13.04
CA GLY A 200 11.70 -13.21 -12.53
C GLY A 200 10.67 -13.50 -13.62
N GLN A 201 9.60 -14.19 -13.26
CA GLN A 201 8.49 -14.53 -14.14
C GLN A 201 7.14 -14.12 -13.55
N PHE A 202 6.25 -13.56 -14.37
CA PHE A 202 4.87 -13.22 -14.01
C PHE A 202 3.88 -13.98 -14.89
N LEU A 203 2.99 -14.78 -14.27
CA LEU A 203 1.96 -15.57 -14.96
C LEU A 203 0.58 -15.16 -14.43
N GLY A 204 -0.16 -14.34 -15.20
CA GLY A 204 -1.50 -13.89 -14.82
C GLY A 204 -2.59 -14.67 -15.56
N VAL A 205 -3.50 -15.33 -14.84
CA VAL A 205 -4.73 -15.97 -15.36
C VAL A 205 -4.51 -16.81 -16.64
N GLY A 206 -3.41 -17.56 -16.69
CA GLY A 206 -2.97 -18.27 -17.89
C GLY A 206 -3.51 -19.70 -18.01
N PRO A 207 -3.71 -20.21 -19.24
CA PRO A 207 -3.88 -21.65 -19.48
C PRO A 207 -2.50 -22.31 -19.37
N LEU A 208 -2.21 -22.96 -18.24
CA LEU A 208 -0.87 -23.42 -17.88
C LEU A 208 -0.79 -24.95 -17.73
N LEU A 209 -1.91 -25.62 -17.48
CA LEU A 209 -1.97 -27.05 -17.21
C LEU A 209 -3.31 -27.63 -17.68
N PRO A 210 -3.47 -27.93 -18.98
CA PRO A 210 -4.73 -28.43 -19.50
C PRO A 210 -5.07 -29.84 -18.97
N PRO A 211 -6.36 -30.25 -18.96
CA PRO A 211 -6.84 -31.45 -18.26
C PRO A 211 -6.06 -32.76 -18.55
N PRO A 212 -5.65 -33.07 -19.80
CA PRO A 212 -4.91 -34.30 -20.09
C PRO A 212 -3.54 -34.42 -19.39
N PHE A 213 -2.98 -33.30 -18.92
CA PHE A 213 -1.64 -33.23 -18.32
C PHE A 213 -1.66 -33.08 -16.81
N VAL A 214 -2.84 -33.00 -16.19
CA VAL A 214 -2.98 -32.88 -14.74
C VAL A 214 -2.48 -34.17 -14.07
N PRO A 215 -1.46 -34.10 -13.19
CA PRO A 215 -0.96 -35.28 -12.48
C PRO A 215 -2.06 -35.94 -11.65
N ASP A 216 -2.05 -37.28 -11.56
CA ASP A 216 -3.10 -38.06 -10.87
C ASP A 216 -3.40 -37.56 -9.45
N LYS A 217 -2.36 -37.16 -8.70
CA LYS A 217 -2.48 -36.66 -7.33
C LYS A 217 -3.26 -35.34 -7.19
N TYR A 218 -3.46 -34.59 -8.26
CA TYR A 218 -4.14 -33.29 -8.26
C TYR A 218 -5.47 -33.29 -9.01
N LYS A 219 -5.92 -34.44 -9.53
CA LYS A 219 -7.17 -34.55 -10.28
C LYS A 219 -8.40 -34.12 -9.46
N ASP A 220 -8.42 -34.45 -8.17
CA ASP A 220 -9.51 -34.09 -7.27
C ASP A 220 -9.55 -32.59 -6.95
N ASP A 221 -8.42 -31.89 -7.11
CA ASP A 221 -8.30 -30.43 -6.91
C ASP A 221 -8.65 -29.62 -8.16
N TYR A 222 -8.83 -30.27 -9.32
CA TYR A 222 -9.07 -29.62 -10.62
C TYR A 222 -10.58 -29.45 -10.86
N VAL A 223 -11.19 -28.47 -10.20
CA VAL A 223 -12.66 -28.29 -10.17
C VAL A 223 -13.14 -27.01 -10.86
N SER A 224 -12.26 -26.02 -11.05
CA SER A 224 -12.58 -24.67 -11.53
C SER A 224 -13.19 -24.66 -12.92
N HIS A 225 -12.77 -25.58 -13.81
CA HIS A 225 -13.34 -25.71 -15.15
C HIS A 225 -14.85 -25.98 -15.11
N GLU A 226 -15.32 -26.86 -14.23
CA GLU A 226 -16.76 -27.14 -14.05
C GLU A 226 -17.45 -26.10 -13.17
N GLN A 227 -16.80 -25.68 -12.08
CA GLN A 227 -17.34 -24.71 -11.12
C GLN A 227 -17.65 -23.36 -11.78
N ASN A 228 -16.75 -22.89 -12.65
CA ASN A 228 -16.79 -21.54 -13.22
C ASN A 228 -17.23 -21.52 -14.70
N LYS A 229 -17.67 -22.65 -15.28
CA LYS A 229 -17.99 -22.77 -16.72
C LYS A 229 -18.95 -21.72 -17.28
N HIS A 230 -19.86 -21.19 -16.45
CA HIS A 230 -20.87 -20.22 -16.87
C HIS A 230 -20.44 -18.75 -16.67
N VAL A 231 -19.35 -18.52 -15.94
CA VAL A 231 -18.83 -17.18 -15.62
C VAL A 231 -17.44 -16.91 -16.19
N THR A 232 -16.74 -17.97 -16.63
CA THR A 232 -15.40 -17.86 -17.21
C THR A 232 -15.40 -17.09 -18.53
N ILE A 233 -14.33 -16.34 -18.77
CA ILE A 233 -14.13 -15.54 -19.97
C ILE A 233 -12.76 -15.90 -20.56
N PRO A 234 -12.68 -16.32 -21.83
CA PRO A 234 -13.78 -16.51 -22.78
C PRO A 234 -14.63 -17.76 -22.47
N PRO A 235 -15.87 -17.84 -22.98
CA PRO A 235 -16.68 -19.06 -22.93
C PRO A 235 -15.99 -20.25 -23.60
N GLU A 236 -16.32 -21.47 -23.17
CA GLU A 236 -15.68 -22.71 -23.63
C GLU A 236 -15.67 -22.87 -25.16
N GLU A 237 -16.77 -22.51 -25.84
CA GLU A 237 -16.85 -22.60 -27.30
C GLU A 237 -15.80 -21.74 -28.00
N LEU A 238 -15.60 -20.51 -27.52
CA LEU A 238 -14.59 -19.60 -28.06
C LEU A 238 -13.18 -20.07 -27.68
N ALA A 239 -12.98 -20.59 -26.46
CA ALA A 239 -11.72 -21.19 -26.07
C ALA A 239 -11.33 -22.37 -26.98
N ARG A 240 -12.29 -23.23 -27.35
CA ARG A 240 -12.06 -24.34 -28.31
C ARG A 240 -11.70 -23.82 -29.70
N ALA A 241 -12.35 -22.75 -30.18
CA ALA A 241 -11.99 -22.12 -31.44
C ALA A 241 -10.56 -21.55 -31.44
N PHE A 242 -10.13 -20.93 -30.34
CA PHE A 242 -8.75 -20.47 -30.16
C PHE A 242 -7.75 -21.62 -30.17
N VAL A 243 -8.01 -22.71 -29.45
CA VAL A 243 -7.15 -23.90 -29.45
C VAL A 243 -7.06 -24.51 -30.85
N ALA A 244 -8.17 -24.59 -31.58
CA ALA A 244 -8.21 -25.11 -32.95
C ALA A 244 -7.40 -24.24 -33.95
N ALA A 245 -7.39 -22.92 -33.75
CA ALA A 245 -6.57 -22.00 -34.53
C ALA A 245 -5.09 -22.06 -34.14
N TYR A 246 -4.78 -22.12 -32.84
CA TYR A 246 -3.42 -22.12 -32.31
C TYR A 246 -2.68 -23.44 -32.57
N LYS A 247 -3.39 -24.57 -32.57
CA LYS A 247 -2.85 -25.92 -32.83
C LYS A 247 -1.61 -26.24 -31.98
N PRO A 248 -1.70 -26.16 -30.63
CA PRO A 248 -0.58 -26.50 -29.76
C PRO A 248 -0.17 -27.95 -29.97
N ASP A 249 1.13 -28.24 -30.04
CA ASP A 249 1.63 -29.61 -30.07
C ASP A 249 1.62 -30.18 -28.65
N PRO A 250 0.76 -31.17 -28.34
CA PRO A 250 0.67 -31.74 -26.99
C PRO A 250 1.95 -32.46 -26.55
N ASN A 251 2.82 -32.85 -27.48
CA ASN A 251 4.08 -33.50 -27.15
C ASN A 251 5.24 -32.52 -26.95
N SER A 252 5.02 -31.23 -27.25
CA SER A 252 6.06 -30.23 -27.14
C SER A 252 6.21 -29.78 -25.68
N PRO A 253 7.41 -29.90 -25.08
CA PRO A 253 7.63 -29.48 -23.70
C PRO A 253 7.36 -28.00 -23.42
N ILE A 254 7.38 -27.15 -24.45
CA ILE A 254 7.14 -25.71 -24.33
C ILE A 254 5.65 -25.34 -24.49
N ALA A 255 4.79 -26.29 -24.88
CA ALA A 255 3.34 -26.08 -24.92
C ALA A 255 2.73 -26.19 -23.51
N VAL A 256 3.21 -27.15 -22.70
CA VAL A 256 2.79 -27.36 -21.31
C VAL A 256 4.03 -27.53 -20.42
N PRO A 257 4.75 -26.44 -20.08
CA PRO A 257 5.98 -26.54 -19.31
C PRO A 257 5.82 -27.12 -17.89
N ALA A 258 4.59 -27.16 -17.36
CA ALA A 258 4.29 -27.77 -16.07
C ALA A 258 4.62 -29.27 -15.98
N VAL A 259 4.76 -29.96 -17.13
CA VAL A 259 5.16 -31.38 -17.21
C VAL A 259 6.46 -31.56 -18.00
N HIS A 260 7.31 -30.54 -18.02
CA HIS A 260 8.56 -30.56 -18.78
C HIS A 260 9.45 -31.76 -18.38
N PRO A 261 9.95 -32.59 -19.32
CA PRO A 261 10.65 -33.85 -19.00
C PRO A 261 11.96 -33.64 -18.25
N SER A 262 12.64 -32.52 -18.46
CA SER A 262 13.87 -32.13 -17.74
C SER A 262 13.61 -31.48 -16.36
N GLY A 263 12.35 -31.42 -15.91
CA GLY A 263 11.94 -30.75 -14.68
C GLY A 263 12.03 -29.21 -14.75
N HIS A 264 12.00 -28.57 -13.58
CA HIS A 264 11.86 -27.11 -13.44
C HIS A 264 13.13 -26.39 -12.97
N SER A 265 14.21 -27.12 -12.70
CA SER A 265 15.49 -26.51 -12.30
C SER A 265 15.96 -25.50 -13.35
N GLY A 266 16.50 -24.36 -12.90
CA GLY A 266 17.05 -23.31 -13.76
C GLY A 266 16.04 -22.26 -14.26
N ILE A 267 14.74 -22.40 -13.97
CA ILE A 267 13.76 -21.33 -14.26
C ILE A 267 13.85 -20.21 -13.20
N PRO A 268 13.43 -18.96 -13.51
CA PRO A 268 13.41 -17.86 -12.55
C PRO A 268 12.32 -18.04 -11.49
N PRO A 269 12.37 -17.27 -10.38
CA PRO A 269 11.25 -17.16 -9.45
C PRO A 269 9.95 -16.76 -10.16
N THR A 270 8.84 -17.41 -9.83
CA THR A 270 7.57 -17.26 -10.55
C THR A 270 6.47 -16.71 -9.66
N TYR A 271 5.83 -15.64 -10.11
CA TYR A 271 4.63 -15.09 -9.49
C TYR A 271 3.38 -15.50 -10.28
N PHE A 272 2.37 -15.98 -9.58
CA PHE A 272 1.07 -16.34 -10.11
C PHE A 272 0.01 -15.33 -9.66
N GLN A 273 -0.67 -14.71 -10.62
CA GLN A 273 -1.90 -13.95 -10.37
C GLN A 273 -3.09 -14.79 -10.80
N VAL A 274 -3.94 -15.16 -9.85
CA VAL A 274 -5.05 -16.08 -10.08
C VAL A 274 -6.37 -15.35 -9.87
N CYS A 275 -7.36 -15.61 -10.72
CA CYS A 275 -8.72 -15.09 -10.55
C CYS A 275 -9.64 -16.21 -10.04
N GLY A 276 -10.37 -15.97 -8.96
CA GLY A 276 -11.21 -16.98 -8.30
C GLY A 276 -12.39 -17.46 -9.14
N LEU A 277 -12.89 -16.59 -10.02
CA LEU A 277 -14.01 -16.83 -10.95
C LEU A 277 -13.57 -17.37 -12.33
N ASP A 278 -12.28 -17.64 -12.52
CA ASP A 278 -11.74 -18.12 -13.78
C ASP A 278 -11.81 -19.65 -13.86
N GLY A 279 -12.17 -20.21 -15.02
CA GLY A 279 -12.11 -21.65 -15.28
C GLY A 279 -10.69 -22.22 -15.17
N LEU A 280 -9.67 -21.39 -15.41
CA LEU A 280 -8.24 -21.74 -15.38
C LEU A 280 -7.60 -21.60 -13.99
N ARG A 281 -8.38 -21.23 -12.95
CA ARG A 281 -7.90 -20.98 -11.59
C ARG A 281 -7.02 -22.11 -11.07
N ASP A 282 -7.51 -23.35 -11.15
CA ASP A 282 -6.84 -24.49 -10.53
C ASP A 282 -5.57 -24.90 -11.31
N GLU A 283 -5.47 -24.58 -12.61
CA GLU A 283 -4.25 -24.80 -13.39
C GLU A 283 -3.05 -24.06 -12.81
N SER A 284 -3.25 -22.79 -12.44
CA SER A 284 -2.20 -21.95 -11.86
C SER A 284 -1.82 -22.41 -10.45
N ILE A 285 -2.81 -22.79 -9.63
CA ILE A 285 -2.59 -23.28 -8.26
C ILE A 285 -1.83 -24.61 -8.28
N ILE A 286 -2.23 -25.54 -9.15
CA ILE A 286 -1.58 -26.84 -9.26
C ILE A 286 -0.17 -26.69 -9.81
N TYR A 287 0.03 -25.83 -10.82
CA TYR A 287 1.36 -25.60 -11.36
C TYR A 287 2.29 -24.95 -10.32
N GLU A 288 1.78 -24.03 -9.51
CA GLU A 288 2.54 -23.44 -8.41
C GLU A 288 2.99 -24.50 -7.39
N ARG A 289 2.10 -25.42 -6.99
CA ARG A 289 2.47 -26.55 -6.11
C ARG A 289 3.51 -27.49 -6.73
N ILE A 290 3.50 -27.65 -8.06
CA ILE A 290 4.52 -28.42 -8.78
C ILE A 290 5.88 -27.70 -8.67
N LEU A 291 5.90 -26.38 -8.87
CA LEU A 291 7.12 -25.59 -8.76
C LEU A 291 7.67 -25.53 -7.32
N GLU A 292 6.80 -25.38 -6.31
CA GLU A 292 7.20 -25.43 -4.89
C GLU A 292 7.86 -26.77 -4.54
N HIS A 293 7.27 -27.89 -4.99
CA HIS A 293 7.83 -29.23 -4.78
C HIS A 293 9.24 -29.37 -5.38
N ASP A 294 9.47 -28.73 -6.52
CA ASP A 294 10.76 -28.70 -7.21
C ASP A 294 11.72 -27.61 -6.68
N ASN A 295 11.38 -26.98 -5.54
CA ASN A 295 12.15 -25.94 -4.85
C ASN A 295 12.38 -24.68 -5.69
N ILE A 296 11.47 -24.36 -6.60
CA ILE A 296 11.46 -23.09 -7.32
C ILE A 296 10.76 -22.04 -6.44
N PRO A 297 11.34 -20.83 -6.25
CA PRO A 297 10.68 -19.80 -5.46
C PRO A 297 9.41 -19.29 -6.15
N THR A 298 8.28 -19.42 -5.48
CA THR A 298 6.98 -18.98 -5.99
C THR A 298 6.31 -17.96 -5.06
N ARG A 299 5.35 -17.23 -5.63
CA ARG A 299 4.32 -16.52 -4.87
C ARG A 299 3.02 -16.56 -5.65
N LEU A 300 1.91 -16.82 -4.97
CA LEU A 300 0.58 -16.89 -5.57
C LEU A 300 -0.36 -15.96 -4.82
N ASP A 301 -1.03 -15.08 -5.56
CA ASP A 301 -2.10 -14.23 -5.02
C ASP A 301 -3.41 -14.54 -5.78
N ILE A 302 -4.50 -14.82 -5.05
CA ILE A 302 -5.85 -15.02 -5.60
C ILE A 302 -6.65 -13.71 -5.49
N ILE A 303 -7.22 -13.27 -6.60
CA ILE A 303 -8.08 -12.10 -6.70
C ILE A 303 -9.52 -12.57 -6.93
N ILE A 304 -10.46 -12.02 -6.16
CA ILE A 304 -11.87 -12.48 -6.12
C ILE A 304 -12.66 -12.01 -7.37
N THR A 305 -12.24 -10.92 -8.04
CA THR A 305 -12.95 -10.35 -9.20
C THR A 305 -12.04 -9.97 -10.37
N PHE A 306 -12.56 -10.17 -11.60
CA PHE A 306 -11.88 -9.81 -12.86
C PHE A 306 -11.56 -8.31 -12.98
N SER A 307 -12.27 -7.43 -12.26
CA SER A 307 -12.12 -5.97 -12.41
C SER A 307 -10.86 -5.39 -11.75
N ARG A 308 -10.06 -6.21 -11.04
CA ARG A 308 -8.84 -5.80 -10.33
C ARG A 308 -7.59 -6.54 -10.80
N ILE A 309 -7.42 -6.72 -12.11
CA ILE A 309 -6.12 -7.12 -12.68
C ILE A 309 -5.15 -5.93 -12.52
N ILE A 310 -4.58 -5.78 -11.32
CA ILE A 310 -3.57 -4.79 -11.01
C ILE A 310 -2.22 -5.52 -10.95
N ALA A 311 -1.43 -5.41 -12.00
CA ALA A 311 -0.09 -6.01 -12.13
C ALA A 311 0.98 -5.42 -11.16
N ILE A 312 0.60 -4.46 -10.31
CA ILE A 312 1.52 -3.63 -9.50
C ILE A 312 2.11 -4.38 -8.29
N ILE A 313 1.32 -5.20 -7.60
CA ILE A 313 1.77 -5.91 -6.38
C ILE A 313 2.75 -7.07 -6.75
N ALA A 314 2.57 -7.64 -7.93
CA ALA A 314 3.31 -8.78 -8.45
C ALA A 314 4.82 -8.51 -8.62
N ILE A 315 5.17 -7.39 -9.25
CA ILE A 315 6.56 -7.11 -9.64
C ILE A 315 7.41 -6.66 -8.44
N ILE A 316 6.83 -5.90 -7.51
CA ILE A 316 7.49 -5.53 -6.25
C ILE A 316 7.84 -6.79 -5.44
N ALA A 317 6.97 -7.81 -5.47
CA ALA A 317 7.24 -9.10 -4.83
C ALA A 317 8.38 -9.88 -5.51
N ILE A 318 8.39 -9.94 -6.85
CA ILE A 318 9.46 -10.59 -7.64
C ILE A 318 10.83 -9.93 -7.37
N MET A 319 10.89 -8.59 -7.34
CA MET A 319 12.13 -7.85 -7.05
C MET A 319 12.64 -8.13 -5.62
N LYS A 320 11.74 -8.24 -4.63
CA LYS A 320 12.10 -8.62 -3.25
C LYS A 320 12.64 -10.06 -3.16
N VAL A 321 12.13 -10.99 -3.96
CA VAL A 321 12.61 -12.39 -3.99
C VAL A 321 13.99 -12.52 -4.65
N SER A 322 14.23 -11.79 -5.75
CA SER A 322 15.54 -11.78 -6.45
C SER A 322 16.68 -11.25 -5.56
N ASN A 323 16.42 -10.21 -4.76
CA ASN A 323 17.40 -9.61 -3.85
C ASN A 323 17.86 -10.54 -2.71
N ARG A 324 17.03 -11.52 -2.29
CA ARG A 324 17.43 -12.52 -1.28
C ARG A 324 18.51 -13.50 -1.78
N ARG A 325 18.66 -13.67 -3.10
CA ARG A 325 19.63 -14.61 -3.71
C ARG A 325 21.04 -13.99 -3.86
N LYS A 326 21.13 -12.69 -4.20
CA LYS A 326 22.42 -11.96 -4.26
C LYS A 326 23.17 -11.96 -2.92
N ALA A 327 22.45 -11.92 -1.80
CA ALA A 327 23.04 -11.98 -0.46
C ALA A 327 23.53 -13.38 -0.06
N ARG A 328 23.14 -14.44 -0.78
CA ARG A 328 23.48 -15.84 -0.46
C ARG A 328 24.63 -16.38 -1.30
N ASP A 329 24.83 -15.85 -2.52
CA ASP A 329 25.90 -16.27 -3.44
C ASP A 329 27.21 -15.47 -3.28
N SER A 330 27.24 -14.39 -2.50
CA SER A 330 28.40 -13.49 -2.39
C SER A 330 29.52 -13.94 -1.45
N GLY A 331 29.54 -15.20 -0.99
CA GLY A 331 30.76 -15.87 -0.50
C GLY A 331 31.52 -15.27 0.69
N ASP A 332 31.04 -14.21 1.35
CA ASP A 332 31.70 -13.63 2.53
C ASP A 332 31.40 -14.47 3.78
N VAL A 333 32.16 -15.54 3.90
CA VAL A 333 32.38 -16.25 5.17
C VAL A 333 33.38 -15.43 5.98
N GLU A 334 32.89 -14.51 6.82
CA GLU A 334 33.62 -14.08 8.00
C GLU A 334 32.81 -14.39 9.27
N ALA A 335 33.40 -15.28 10.06
CA ALA A 335 33.22 -15.54 11.49
C ALA A 335 31.80 -15.43 12.08
N ARG A 336 31.26 -16.58 12.51
CA ARG A 336 30.34 -16.61 13.67
C ARG A 336 31.01 -15.95 14.87
N PRO A 337 30.43 -14.90 15.49
CA PRO A 337 30.59 -14.67 16.90
C PRO A 337 29.52 -15.47 17.64
N ASN A 338 29.89 -15.89 18.85
CA ASN A 338 29.16 -16.79 19.72
C ASN A 338 27.69 -16.39 19.96
N SER A 339 26.85 -17.43 20.05
CA SER A 339 25.57 -17.52 20.75
C SER A 339 25.07 -16.26 21.50
N GLU A 340 24.11 -15.57 20.90
CA GLU A 340 22.96 -15.02 21.62
C GLU A 340 21.68 -15.42 20.86
N PRO A 341 20.58 -15.71 21.58
CA PRO A 341 19.37 -16.27 20.98
C PRO A 341 18.78 -15.28 19.98
N SER A 342 18.42 -15.81 18.81
CA SER A 342 17.59 -15.20 17.77
C SER A 342 16.58 -14.17 18.30
N SER A 343 16.87 -12.88 18.12
CA SER A 343 15.84 -11.84 18.11
C SER A 343 15.32 -11.67 16.68
N PRO A 344 14.03 -11.92 16.42
CA PRO A 344 13.40 -11.54 15.18
C PRO A 344 13.18 -10.01 15.15
N HIS A 345 12.92 -9.46 13.97
CA HIS A 345 12.47 -8.08 13.69
C HIS A 345 13.50 -6.94 13.84
N TYR A 346 14.22 -6.65 12.75
CA TYR A 346 14.85 -5.34 12.57
C TYR A 346 14.53 -4.76 11.19
N GLN A 347 13.35 -4.15 11.06
CA GLN A 347 13.18 -2.99 10.20
C GLN A 347 12.96 -1.79 11.11
N SER A 348 13.85 -0.80 11.05
CA SER A 348 13.74 0.39 11.87
C SER A 348 12.36 1.02 11.69
N TYR A 349 11.58 1.11 12.77
CA TYR A 349 10.26 1.76 12.85
C TYR A 349 10.36 3.30 12.66
N SER A 350 11.07 3.75 11.63
CA SER A 350 11.33 5.15 11.30
C SER A 350 10.19 5.80 10.54
N GLN A 351 9.34 5.02 9.87
CA GLN A 351 8.22 5.54 9.10
C GLN A 351 7.17 6.19 10.02
N PRO A 352 6.68 7.40 9.67
CA PRO A 352 5.74 8.16 10.47
C PRO A 352 4.36 7.54 10.57
N PHE A 353 3.68 7.84 11.68
CA PHE A 353 2.52 7.10 12.15
C PHE A 353 1.17 7.53 11.54
N ALA A 354 1.02 8.70 10.90
CA ALA A 354 -0.31 9.25 10.61
C ALA A 354 -0.86 9.03 9.21
N GLY A 355 -0.65 7.83 8.71
CA GLY A 355 -1.69 7.16 7.93
C GLY A 355 -2.61 6.27 8.80
N ARG A 356 -2.33 6.09 10.11
CA ARG A 356 -2.97 5.03 10.92
C ARG A 356 -4.18 5.48 11.74
N LEU A 357 -4.43 6.80 11.79
CA LEU A 357 -5.64 7.42 12.34
C LEU A 357 -6.71 7.51 11.24
N GLY A 358 -7.55 6.49 11.09
CA GLY A 358 -8.68 6.52 10.16
C GLY A 358 -8.61 5.56 8.98
N ALA A 359 -7.50 5.43 8.25
CA ALA A 359 -7.16 4.25 7.43
C ALA A 359 -5.87 4.46 6.63
N ASN A 360 -4.99 3.49 6.79
CA ASN A 360 -4.01 2.97 5.85
C ASN A 360 -3.15 1.98 6.65
N GLN A 361 -3.76 0.84 6.98
CA GLN A 361 -3.21 -0.15 7.89
C GLN A 361 -2.40 -1.24 7.20
N ALA A 362 -1.78 -0.93 6.06
CA ALA A 362 -1.02 -1.91 5.29
C ALA A 362 0.36 -2.26 5.89
N TYR A 363 0.72 -1.79 7.09
CA TYR A 363 2.06 -1.96 7.66
C TYR A 363 2.00 -2.19 9.18
N VAL A 364 1.46 -3.35 9.57
CA VAL A 364 1.62 -3.98 10.89
C VAL A 364 2.43 -5.25 10.63
N VAL A 365 3.65 -5.30 11.18
CA VAL A 365 4.67 -6.36 11.01
C VAL A 365 4.99 -6.63 9.53
N GLU A 366 6.18 -6.28 9.06
CA GLU A 366 6.64 -6.95 7.83
C GLU A 366 6.80 -8.43 8.20
N GLY A 367 5.92 -9.28 7.65
CA GLY A 367 5.90 -10.74 7.79
C GLY A 367 7.24 -11.34 7.37
N GLY A 368 8.20 -11.27 8.28
CA GLY A 368 9.54 -11.80 8.12
C GLY A 368 9.66 -13.21 8.69
N THR A 369 8.74 -13.61 9.58
CA THR A 369 8.76 -14.89 10.28
C THR A 369 7.38 -15.58 10.25
N SER A 370 7.36 -16.91 10.32
CA SER A 370 6.13 -17.71 10.30
C SER A 370 5.26 -17.55 11.55
N GLU A 371 5.82 -17.05 12.66
CA GLU A 371 5.06 -16.80 13.91
C GLU A 371 4.22 -15.52 13.83
N ASP A 372 4.71 -14.47 13.15
CA ASP A 372 3.97 -13.23 12.92
C ASP A 372 2.73 -13.46 12.08
N ASP A 373 2.88 -14.24 10.99
CA ASP A 373 1.77 -14.62 10.12
C ASP A 373 0.75 -15.46 10.90
N HIS A 374 1.19 -16.39 11.75
CA HIS A 374 0.30 -17.19 12.58
C HIS A 374 -0.53 -16.36 13.57
N LEU A 375 0.10 -15.35 14.19
CA LEU A 375 -0.56 -14.39 15.11
C LEU A 375 -1.53 -13.46 14.38
N LEU A 376 -1.15 -12.92 13.22
CA LEU A 376 -2.01 -12.09 12.39
C LEU A 376 -3.18 -12.87 11.76
N HIS A 377 -3.02 -14.18 11.54
CA HIS A 377 -4.10 -15.06 11.09
C HIS A 377 -5.13 -15.37 12.19
N HIS A 378 -4.70 -15.55 13.45
CA HIS A 378 -5.60 -15.86 14.57
C HIS A 378 -6.21 -14.60 15.21
N ALA A 379 -5.47 -13.49 15.21
CA ALA A 379 -5.89 -12.21 15.73
C ALA A 379 -5.48 -11.11 14.72
N PRO A 380 -6.21 -10.94 13.61
CA PRO A 380 -5.92 -9.94 12.58
C PRO A 380 -5.96 -8.49 13.10
N ASP A 381 -6.54 -8.31 14.29
CA ASP A 381 -6.60 -7.05 15.03
C ASP A 381 -5.50 -6.91 16.11
N ALA A 382 -4.54 -7.84 16.17
CA ALA A 382 -3.42 -7.75 17.10
C ALA A 382 -2.59 -6.51 16.75
N THR A 383 -2.79 -5.46 17.55
CA THR A 383 -1.92 -4.29 17.61
C THR A 383 -0.47 -4.78 17.66
N PRO A 384 0.49 -4.19 16.91
CA PRO A 384 1.85 -4.73 16.85
C PRO A 384 2.37 -4.90 18.28
N HIS A 385 2.60 -6.14 18.70
CA HIS A 385 3.27 -6.40 19.96
C HIS A 385 4.77 -6.14 19.74
N MET A 386 5.15 -4.87 19.69
CA MET A 386 6.53 -4.52 20.05
C MET A 386 6.76 -5.09 21.45
N SER A 387 7.72 -5.98 21.58
CA SER A 387 8.19 -6.44 22.88
C SER A 387 8.67 -5.24 23.68
N PHE A 388 8.69 -5.38 25.01
CA PHE A 388 9.20 -4.31 25.87
C PHE A 388 10.63 -3.90 25.51
N TRP A 389 11.46 -4.85 25.07
CA TRP A 389 12.84 -4.59 24.70
C TRP A 389 12.98 -3.87 23.35
N GLU A 390 12.15 -4.22 22.36
CA GLU A 390 12.08 -3.49 21.09
C GLU A 390 11.55 -2.06 21.27
N LEU A 391 10.60 -1.88 22.19
CA LEU A 391 10.09 -0.56 22.55
C LEU A 391 11.21 0.34 23.08
N MET A 392 12.16 -0.22 23.83
CA MET A 392 13.28 0.48 24.45
C MET A 392 14.53 0.56 23.58
N ASP A 393 14.51 0.02 22.35
CA ASP A 393 15.65 0.02 21.44
C ASP A 393 15.98 1.46 20.98
N MET A 394 17.23 1.86 21.19
CA MET A 394 17.72 3.20 20.87
C MET A 394 18.33 3.33 19.48
N ARG A 395 18.57 2.23 18.75
CA ARG A 395 19.16 2.27 17.39
C ARG A 395 18.41 3.19 16.41
N PRO A 396 17.06 3.28 16.42
CA PRO A 396 16.30 4.18 15.54
C PRO A 396 16.62 5.67 15.71
N ILE A 397 17.23 6.10 16.82
CA ILE A 397 17.60 7.50 17.04
C ILE A 397 18.60 8.02 16.01
N LYS A 398 19.36 7.14 15.35
CA LYS A 398 20.31 7.50 14.29
C LYS A 398 19.64 7.70 12.93
N ASN A 399 18.35 7.37 12.80
CA ASN A 399 17.63 7.45 11.54
C ASN A 399 17.18 8.90 11.26
N LEU A 400 17.64 9.46 10.14
CA LEU A 400 17.33 10.83 9.72
C LEU A 400 15.83 11.08 9.50
N ASP A 401 15.08 10.09 9.04
CA ASP A 401 13.63 10.25 8.80
C ASP A 401 12.85 10.40 10.11
N LEU A 402 13.32 9.78 11.20
CA LEU A 402 12.74 9.98 12.52
C LEU A 402 12.93 11.43 13.00
N TRP A 403 14.10 12.02 12.73
CA TRP A 403 14.37 13.43 13.03
C TRP A 403 13.55 14.38 12.16
N LYS A 404 13.38 14.08 10.87
CA LYS A 404 12.47 14.85 9.99
C LYS A 404 11.05 14.81 10.55
N ALA A 405 10.56 13.63 10.91
CA ALA A 405 9.22 13.45 11.46
C ALA A 405 9.05 14.21 12.80
N ALA A 406 10.05 14.17 13.68
CA ALA A 406 10.06 14.93 14.93
C ALA A 406 10.09 16.45 14.69
N LEU A 407 10.88 16.93 13.73
CA LEU A 407 10.89 18.35 13.35
C LEU A 407 9.50 18.80 12.86
N ILE A 408 8.84 17.96 12.06
CA ILE A 408 7.49 18.21 11.56
C ILE A 408 6.45 18.20 12.71
N GLU A 409 6.57 17.30 13.68
CA GLU A 409 5.77 17.36 14.92
C GLU A 409 5.96 18.68 15.66
N GLY A 410 7.20 19.17 15.77
CA GLY A 410 7.49 20.46 16.40
C GLY A 410 6.89 21.63 15.64
N ILE A 411 7.03 21.68 14.31
CA ILE A 411 6.44 22.75 13.46
C ILE A 411 4.92 22.70 13.52
N GLY A 412 4.32 21.52 13.39
CA GLY A 412 2.87 21.37 13.46
C GLY A 412 2.33 21.75 14.84
N THR A 413 3.01 21.36 15.92
CA THR A 413 2.66 21.78 17.29
C THR A 413 2.79 23.29 17.46
N LEU A 414 3.85 23.91 16.92
CA LEU A 414 4.01 25.37 16.96
C LEU A 414 2.83 26.08 16.30
N LEU A 415 2.49 25.69 15.07
CA LEU A 415 1.43 26.34 14.30
C LEU A 415 0.06 26.11 14.96
N PHE A 416 -0.19 24.87 15.41
CA PHE A 416 -1.43 24.49 16.08
C PHE A 416 -1.58 25.22 17.43
N VAL A 417 -0.57 25.20 18.28
CA VAL A 417 -0.60 25.90 19.58
C VAL A 417 -0.74 27.41 19.36
N TYR A 418 -0.01 28.00 18.42
CA TYR A 418 -0.13 29.44 18.13
C TYR A 418 -1.56 29.83 17.76
N ILE A 419 -2.15 29.17 16.76
CA ILE A 419 -3.48 29.56 16.27
C ILE A 419 -4.57 29.29 17.32
N THR A 420 -4.48 28.17 18.04
CA THR A 420 -5.47 27.83 19.09
C THR A 420 -5.40 28.75 20.28
N ILE A 421 -4.23 29.31 20.59
CA ILE A 421 -4.10 30.33 21.64
C ILE A 421 -4.58 31.68 21.14
N TRP A 422 -4.17 32.09 19.94
CA TRP A 422 -4.52 33.39 19.38
C TRP A 422 -6.03 33.62 19.29
N VAL A 423 -6.79 32.59 18.93
CA VAL A 423 -8.27 32.67 18.84
C VAL A 423 -8.98 32.63 20.20
N ASN A 424 -8.28 32.23 21.27
CA ASN A 424 -8.81 32.09 22.65
C ASN A 424 -8.23 33.10 23.65
N ILE A 425 -7.40 34.04 23.17
CA ILE A 425 -6.73 35.00 24.05
C ILE A 425 -7.75 35.96 24.66
N SER A 426 -7.60 36.23 25.95
CA SER A 426 -8.44 37.19 26.67
C SER A 426 -7.64 37.93 27.72
N PRO A 427 -8.05 39.14 28.13
CA PRO A 427 -7.36 39.87 29.20
C PRO A 427 -7.30 39.05 30.50
N ASP A 428 -6.18 39.17 31.22
CA ASP A 428 -5.97 38.48 32.49
C ASP A 428 -6.74 39.14 33.64
N ILE A 429 -8.07 39.03 33.58
CA ILE A 429 -9.00 39.57 34.58
C ILE A 429 -10.00 38.47 34.93
N ALA A 430 -10.29 38.30 36.23
CA ALA A 430 -11.31 37.36 36.67
C ALA A 430 -12.67 37.67 36.02
N PRO A 431 -13.34 36.69 35.38
CA PRO A 431 -14.62 36.94 34.75
C PRO A 431 -15.70 37.24 35.80
N ALA A 432 -16.74 37.98 35.41
CA ALA A 432 -17.87 38.28 36.29
C ALA A 432 -18.50 37.00 36.84
N ALA A 433 -18.92 37.02 38.11
CA ALA A 433 -19.55 35.89 38.76
C ALA A 433 -20.89 35.55 38.09
N PRO A 434 -21.21 34.24 37.93
CA PRO A 434 -22.44 33.80 37.29
C PRO A 434 -23.70 34.23 38.05
N THR A 435 -24.76 34.66 37.36
CA THR A 435 -26.05 34.94 38.03
C THR A 435 -26.83 33.66 38.35
N GLN A 436 -27.76 33.76 39.30
CA GLN A 436 -28.69 32.67 39.63
C GLN A 436 -29.56 32.20 38.45
N ARG A 437 -29.78 33.05 37.44
CA ARG A 437 -30.71 32.76 36.33
C ARG A 437 -30.08 31.86 35.27
N PHE A 438 -28.81 32.08 34.95
CA PHE A 438 -28.11 31.38 33.87
C PHE A 438 -26.91 30.56 34.35
N GLY A 439 -26.55 30.63 35.65
CA GLY A 439 -25.46 29.88 36.23
C GLY A 439 -24.17 30.08 35.44
N SER A 440 -23.42 29.01 35.20
CA SER A 440 -22.14 29.06 34.46
C SER A 440 -22.24 29.57 33.01
N PHE A 441 -23.44 29.68 32.43
CA PHE A 441 -23.66 30.16 31.06
C PHE A 441 -23.76 31.70 30.94
N ASP A 442 -23.71 32.41 32.07
CA ASP A 442 -24.00 33.85 32.13
C ASP A 442 -22.79 34.77 31.92
N ASN A 443 -21.63 34.23 31.53
CA ASN A 443 -20.40 35.00 31.46
C ASN A 443 -19.95 35.27 30.01
N ALA A 444 -19.39 36.45 29.75
CA ALA A 444 -18.68 36.76 28.51
C ALA A 444 -17.42 35.87 28.33
N ALA A 445 -17.01 35.17 29.38
CA ALA A 445 -15.97 34.14 29.34
C ALA A 445 -16.38 32.88 28.57
N PHE A 446 -17.66 32.71 28.21
CA PHE A 446 -18.16 31.62 27.37
C PHE A 446 -17.74 31.74 25.89
N LEU A 447 -17.62 32.97 25.37
CA LEU A 447 -17.36 33.23 23.95
C LEU A 447 -15.99 32.74 23.48
N GLY A 448 -14.94 32.99 24.28
CA GLY A 448 -13.58 32.55 23.96
C GLY A 448 -13.50 31.02 23.79
N PRO A 449 -13.84 30.22 24.81
CA PRO A 449 -13.79 28.77 24.72
C PRO A 449 -14.82 28.15 23.76
N LEU A 450 -15.98 28.78 23.49
CA LEU A 450 -16.88 28.36 22.41
C LEU A 450 -16.16 28.43 21.06
N ILE A 451 -15.59 29.60 20.75
CA ILE A 451 -14.84 29.82 19.52
C ILE A 451 -13.64 28.85 19.49
N GLY A 452 -12.92 28.72 20.60
CA GLY A 452 -11.81 27.79 20.73
C GLY A 452 -12.15 26.33 20.49
N GLY A 453 -13.24 25.83 21.06
CA GLY A 453 -13.69 24.46 20.86
C GLY A 453 -14.04 24.18 19.40
N MET A 454 -14.78 25.08 18.76
CA MET A 454 -15.14 24.97 17.34
C MET A 454 -13.92 25.08 16.42
N THR A 455 -13.02 26.00 16.72
CA THR A 455 -11.80 26.22 15.95
C THR A 455 -10.81 25.06 16.11
N ASN A 456 -10.69 24.49 17.32
CA ASN A 456 -9.89 23.29 17.57
C ASN A 456 -10.41 22.08 16.78
N LEU A 457 -11.73 21.90 16.69
CA LEU A 457 -12.33 20.82 15.89
C LEU A 457 -11.85 20.86 14.45
N ILE A 458 -11.88 22.04 13.83
CA ILE A 458 -11.51 22.24 12.43
C ILE A 458 -9.99 22.12 12.25
N PHE A 459 -9.21 22.86 13.04
CA PHE A 459 -7.76 22.86 12.87
C PHE A 459 -7.14 21.50 13.20
N ILE A 460 -7.53 20.82 14.27
CA ILE A 460 -6.99 19.47 14.56
C ILE A 460 -7.22 18.54 13.37
N THR A 461 -8.41 18.55 12.78
CA THR A 461 -8.73 17.75 11.60
C THR A 461 -7.80 18.08 10.42
N LEU A 462 -7.64 19.36 10.10
CA LEU A 462 -6.80 19.82 8.99
C LEU A 462 -5.31 19.56 9.21
N PHE A 463 -4.84 19.73 10.45
CA PHE A 463 -3.45 19.48 10.82
C PHE A 463 -3.14 17.97 10.77
N ILE A 464 -4.03 17.12 11.30
CA ILE A 464 -3.88 15.66 11.19
C ILE A 464 -3.85 15.23 9.72
N THR A 465 -4.74 15.79 8.90
CA THR A 465 -4.80 15.45 7.47
C THR A 465 -3.55 15.93 6.71
N SER A 466 -3.07 17.14 6.98
CA SER A 466 -1.95 17.76 6.27
C SER A 466 -0.59 17.16 6.62
N PHE A 467 -0.36 16.90 7.91
CA PHE A 467 0.95 16.45 8.41
C PHE A 467 1.00 14.95 8.70
N GLY A 468 -0.14 14.28 8.59
CA GLY A 468 -0.30 12.91 9.03
C GLY A 468 0.64 11.94 8.30
N ALA A 469 0.68 12.05 6.98
CA ALA A 469 1.54 11.23 6.12
C ALA A 469 3.04 11.33 6.45
N ILE A 470 3.48 12.40 7.13
CA ILE A 470 4.89 12.71 7.36
C ILE A 470 5.32 12.48 8.81
N SER A 471 4.44 12.61 9.79
CA SER A 471 4.82 12.52 11.21
C SER A 471 4.05 11.49 12.02
N GLY A 472 2.75 11.37 11.90
CA GLY A 472 1.97 10.90 13.05
C GLY A 472 0.97 11.93 13.50
N ALA A 473 1.23 13.21 13.22
CA ALA A 473 0.39 14.32 13.61
C ALA A 473 -0.16 14.18 15.04
N HIS A 474 0.70 13.73 15.97
CA HIS A 474 0.30 13.58 17.36
C HIS A 474 0.02 14.95 17.97
N PHE A 475 0.91 15.92 17.71
CA PHE A 475 0.84 17.33 18.13
C PHE A 475 0.52 17.56 19.60
N ASN A 476 0.65 16.52 20.41
CA ASN A 476 0.22 16.47 21.80
C ASN A 476 1.08 15.45 22.54
N PRO A 477 1.90 15.89 23.52
CA PRO A 477 2.71 14.99 24.33
C PRO A 477 1.91 13.89 25.03
N LEU A 478 0.65 14.17 25.43
CA LEU A 478 -0.22 13.18 26.07
C LEU A 478 -0.54 12.02 25.12
N ILE A 479 -0.83 12.32 23.85
CA ILE A 479 -1.11 11.31 22.82
C ILE A 479 0.16 10.52 22.49
N THR A 480 1.31 11.19 22.38
CA THR A 480 2.60 10.53 22.15
C THR A 480 2.96 9.58 23.31
N PHE A 481 2.71 9.98 24.55
CA PHE A 481 2.96 9.14 25.71
C PHE A 481 1.98 7.95 25.77
N ALA A 482 0.69 8.20 25.51
CA ALA A 482 -0.31 7.13 25.49
C ALA A 482 -0.02 6.10 24.38
N THR A 483 0.41 6.54 23.20
CA THR A 483 0.82 5.64 22.11
C THR A 483 2.07 4.83 22.46
N PHE A 484 3.01 5.37 23.24
CA PHE A 484 4.12 4.60 23.80
C PHE A 484 3.63 3.53 24.79
N CYS A 485 2.74 3.88 25.73
CA CYS A 485 2.16 2.92 26.68
C CYS A 485 1.33 1.83 25.97
N ALA A 486 0.66 2.17 24.87
CA ALA A 486 -0.06 1.25 24.00
C ALA A 486 0.86 0.45 23.07
N ARG A 487 2.18 0.63 23.16
CA ARG A 487 3.21 -0.03 22.34
C ARG A 487 3.05 0.24 20.83
N LEU A 488 2.59 1.43 20.48
CA LEU A 488 2.48 1.95 19.11
C LEU A 488 3.64 2.87 18.74
N CYS A 489 4.37 3.38 19.72
CA CYS A 489 5.46 4.34 19.58
C CYS A 489 6.69 3.83 20.35
N SER A 490 7.87 3.82 19.72
CA SER A 490 9.13 3.42 20.38
C SER A 490 9.69 4.53 21.27
N LEU A 491 10.57 4.18 22.20
CA LEU A 491 11.20 5.13 23.12
C LEU A 491 11.95 6.27 22.41
N PRO A 492 12.76 6.04 21.35
CA PRO A 492 13.41 7.15 20.64
C PRO A 492 12.41 8.11 20.02
N ARG A 493 11.31 7.60 19.45
CA ARG A 493 10.26 8.44 18.86
C ARG A 493 9.54 9.23 19.95
N LEU A 494 9.20 8.61 21.08
CA LEU A 494 8.62 9.30 22.23
C LEU A 494 9.50 10.47 22.67
N ILE A 495 10.80 10.24 22.89
CA ILE A 495 11.74 11.26 23.34
C ILE A 495 11.79 12.42 22.34
N LEU A 496 11.99 12.12 21.05
CA LEU A 496 12.12 13.14 20.01
C LEU A 496 10.83 13.91 19.78
N TYR A 497 9.67 13.23 19.78
CA TYR A 497 8.37 13.86 19.55
C TYR A 497 8.01 14.76 20.72
N VAL A 498 8.13 14.27 21.95
CA VAL A 498 7.81 15.09 23.13
C VAL A 498 8.75 16.29 23.21
N ALA A 499 10.06 16.12 22.97
CA ALA A 499 11.00 17.23 22.94
C ALA A 499 10.65 18.27 21.86
N ALA A 500 10.34 17.83 20.64
CA ALA A 500 9.98 18.72 19.55
C ALA A 500 8.62 19.40 19.78
N GLN A 501 7.63 18.70 20.32
CA GLN A 501 6.30 19.24 20.66
C GLN A 501 6.39 20.29 21.77
N ILE A 502 7.16 20.02 22.83
CA ILE A 502 7.42 21.01 23.90
C ILE A 502 8.16 22.23 23.33
N GLY A 503 9.20 22.01 22.50
CA GLY A 503 9.93 23.10 21.85
C GLY A 503 9.05 23.96 20.94
N GLY A 504 8.21 23.31 20.13
CA GLY A 504 7.24 23.97 19.26
C GLY A 504 6.20 24.77 20.06
N GLY A 505 5.65 24.19 21.13
CA GLY A 505 4.72 24.87 22.04
C GLY A 505 5.35 26.08 22.74
N ALA A 506 6.57 25.94 23.28
CA ALA A 506 7.29 27.05 23.91
C ALA A 506 7.54 28.21 22.92
N LEU A 507 7.99 27.89 21.70
CA LEU A 507 8.21 28.89 20.66
C LEU A 507 6.89 29.55 20.20
N ALA A 508 5.80 28.79 20.07
CA ALA A 508 4.48 29.36 19.82
C ALA A 508 4.08 30.37 20.89
N GLY A 509 4.41 30.11 22.16
CA GLY A 509 4.12 31.04 23.24
C GLY A 509 4.94 32.32 23.21
N LEU A 510 6.23 32.22 22.85
CA LEU A 510 7.05 33.40 22.59
C LEU A 510 6.47 34.25 21.45
N LEU A 511 6.01 33.60 20.38
CA LEU A 511 5.38 34.27 19.24
C LEU A 511 4.06 34.94 19.63
N VAL A 512 3.20 34.28 20.43
CA VAL A 512 1.96 34.89 20.92
C VAL A 512 2.24 36.13 21.77
N ARG A 513 3.23 36.08 22.68
CA ARG A 513 3.61 37.25 23.51
C ARG A 513 4.09 38.41 22.65
N ALA A 514 4.89 38.11 21.62
CA ALA A 514 5.34 39.11 20.66
C ALA A 514 4.17 39.72 19.88
N SER A 515 3.20 38.90 19.47
CA SER A 515 2.00 39.34 18.75
C SER A 515 1.01 40.12 19.62
N TRP A 516 0.89 39.78 20.91
CA TRP A 516 0.02 40.47 21.87
C TRP A 516 0.63 41.77 22.41
N GLY A 517 1.96 41.86 22.45
CA GLY A 517 2.68 43.02 22.98
C GLY A 517 2.83 43.02 24.50
N GLY A 518 2.66 41.87 25.17
CA GLY A 518 2.74 41.76 26.62
C GLY A 518 2.54 40.34 27.15
N ARG A 519 2.50 40.20 28.48
CA ARG A 519 2.18 38.93 29.17
C ARG A 519 0.80 38.93 29.81
N ASP A 520 0.10 40.06 29.80
CA ASP A 520 -1.17 40.27 30.50
C ASP A 520 -2.36 39.67 29.73
N PHE A 521 -2.34 38.35 29.56
CA PHE A 521 -3.42 37.61 28.91
C PHE A 521 -3.55 36.22 29.50
N LYS A 522 -4.79 35.73 29.47
CA LYS A 522 -5.13 34.34 29.80
C LYS A 522 -5.66 33.62 28.58
N VAL A 523 -5.53 32.30 28.59
CA VAL A 523 -5.85 31.41 27.46
C VAL A 523 -6.78 30.30 27.92
N GLY A 524 -7.91 30.08 27.22
CA GLY A 524 -8.81 28.96 27.50
C GLY A 524 -8.06 27.62 27.62
N GLY A 525 -8.26 26.91 28.73
CA GLY A 525 -7.58 25.66 29.07
C GLY A 525 -6.31 25.79 29.92
N CYS A 526 -5.78 27.00 30.13
CA CYS A 526 -4.45 27.21 30.73
C CYS A 526 -4.45 28.17 31.94
N TRP A 527 -5.59 28.40 32.60
CA TRP A 527 -5.68 29.27 33.79
C TRP A 527 -6.66 28.73 34.85
N LEU A 528 -6.39 29.09 36.11
CA LEU A 528 -7.18 28.73 37.28
C LEU A 528 -7.06 29.84 38.35
N PHE A 529 -8.19 30.35 38.84
CA PHE A 529 -8.22 31.22 40.02
C PHE A 529 -8.38 30.38 41.29
N THR A 530 -7.28 30.19 42.03
CA THR A 530 -7.23 29.31 43.21
C THR A 530 -8.06 29.80 44.39
N ASP A 531 -8.34 31.10 44.45
CA ASP A 531 -9.23 31.70 45.44
C ASP A 531 -10.70 31.33 45.23
N ILE A 532 -11.04 30.93 43.99
CA ILE A 532 -12.41 30.59 43.58
C ILE A 532 -12.58 29.07 43.55
N VAL A 533 -11.60 28.34 43.03
CA VAL A 533 -11.65 26.88 42.89
C VAL A 533 -10.39 26.21 43.44
N PRO A 534 -10.53 25.27 44.39
CA PRO A 534 -9.40 24.52 44.90
C PRO A 534 -8.72 23.66 43.81
N PRO A 535 -7.37 23.62 43.74
CA PRO A 535 -6.64 22.85 42.73
C PRO A 535 -7.03 21.36 42.66
N ARG A 536 -7.33 20.74 43.81
CA ARG A 536 -7.73 19.32 43.88
C ARG A 536 -8.98 19.01 43.04
N GLU A 537 -9.89 19.97 42.90
CA GLU A 537 -11.16 19.76 42.21
C GLU A 537 -10.96 19.86 40.69
N ILE A 538 -10.05 20.74 40.25
CA ILE A 538 -9.65 20.85 38.85
C ILE A 538 -8.77 19.69 38.42
N PHE A 539 -7.91 19.17 39.28
CA PHE A 539 -7.13 17.97 38.99
C PHE A 539 -8.03 16.80 38.57
N VAL A 540 -9.15 16.58 39.26
CA VAL A 540 -10.11 15.53 38.91
C VAL A 540 -10.75 15.80 37.54
N VAL A 541 -11.11 17.05 37.25
CA VAL A 541 -11.69 17.43 35.95
C VAL A 541 -10.68 17.20 34.83
N GLU A 542 -9.44 17.68 34.97
CA GLU A 542 -8.39 17.50 33.97
C GLU A 542 -8.07 16.02 33.76
N LEU A 543 -7.96 15.24 34.83
CA LEU A 543 -7.72 13.79 34.75
C LEU A 543 -8.83 13.06 33.99
N MET A 544 -10.10 13.36 34.31
CA MET A 544 -11.24 12.73 33.65
C MET A 544 -11.37 13.18 32.19
N SER A 545 -11.16 14.47 31.90
CA SER A 545 -11.18 15.00 30.53
C SER A 545 -10.05 14.45 29.68
N ALA A 546 -8.83 14.32 30.23
CA ALA A 546 -7.70 13.69 29.56
C ALA A 546 -7.94 12.19 29.31
N THR A 547 -8.49 11.48 30.30
CA THR A 547 -8.84 10.06 30.16
C THR A 547 -9.91 9.84 29.08
N LEU A 548 -10.95 10.67 29.08
CA LEU A 548 -12.01 10.61 28.07
C LEU A 548 -11.49 10.96 26.68
N LEU A 549 -10.63 11.98 26.57
CA LEU A 549 -9.95 12.31 25.33
C LEU A 549 -9.14 11.13 24.81
N LEU A 550 -8.33 10.47 25.67
CA LEU A 550 -7.57 9.30 25.27
C LEU A 550 -8.50 8.17 24.81
N PHE A 551 -9.57 7.89 25.55
CA PHE A 551 -10.51 6.83 25.19
C PHE A 551 -11.17 7.10 23.83
N LEU A 552 -11.60 8.33 23.58
CA LEU A 552 -12.19 8.72 22.30
C LEU A 552 -11.15 8.73 21.17
N ALA A 553 -9.99 9.36 21.35
CA ALA A 553 -8.94 9.42 20.33
C ALA A 553 -8.43 8.02 19.95
N PHE A 554 -8.28 7.11 20.92
CA PHE A 554 -7.97 5.71 20.62
C PHE A 554 -9.14 5.02 19.95
N GLY A 555 -10.36 5.21 20.48
CA GLY A 555 -11.56 4.54 20.02
C GLY A 555 -12.05 4.95 18.64
N VAL A 556 -11.78 6.18 18.17
CA VAL A 556 -12.19 6.66 16.83
C VAL A 556 -11.05 6.77 15.83
N GLY A 557 -9.83 6.95 16.34
CA GLY A 557 -8.67 7.24 15.54
C GLY A 557 -7.73 6.05 15.47
N LEU A 558 -7.28 5.55 16.63
CA LEU A 558 -6.13 4.64 16.70
C LEU A 558 -6.51 3.16 16.63
N ASP A 559 -7.80 2.82 16.77
CA ASP A 559 -8.31 1.45 16.68
C ASP A 559 -8.47 0.99 15.21
N PRO A 560 -7.74 -0.06 14.79
CA PRO A 560 -7.92 -0.71 13.50
C PRO A 560 -9.33 -1.06 13.09
N ARG A 561 -10.18 -1.46 14.04
CA ARG A 561 -11.53 -1.92 13.74
C ARG A 561 -12.40 -0.80 13.23
N GLN A 562 -12.15 0.43 13.65
CA GLN A 562 -12.90 1.60 13.18
C GLN A 562 -12.60 1.96 11.73
N ALA A 563 -11.43 1.59 11.19
CA ALA A 563 -11.13 1.85 9.78
C ALA A 563 -12.14 1.18 8.84
N LYS A 564 -12.70 0.01 9.23
CA LYS A 564 -13.74 -0.70 8.47
C LYS A 564 -15.12 -0.02 8.54
N ILE A 565 -15.36 0.79 9.58
CA ILE A 565 -16.66 1.40 9.86
C ILE A 565 -16.70 2.86 9.38
N ILE A 566 -15.67 3.63 9.74
CA ILE A 566 -15.58 5.08 9.54
C ILE A 566 -14.75 5.43 8.30
N GLY A 567 -13.80 4.58 7.92
CA GLY A 567 -12.97 4.76 6.73
C GLY A 567 -11.85 5.81 6.86
N PRO A 568 -10.90 5.82 5.89
CA PRO A 568 -9.67 6.62 5.92
C PRO A 568 -9.87 8.10 6.17
N ALA A 569 -10.83 8.66 5.45
CA ALA A 569 -11.01 10.09 5.34
C ALA A 569 -11.68 10.71 6.56
N LEU A 570 -12.45 9.92 7.33
CA LEU A 570 -13.26 10.44 8.44
C LEU A 570 -12.59 10.31 9.82
N GLY A 571 -11.55 9.48 9.97
CA GLY A 571 -10.83 9.34 11.24
C GLY A 571 -10.27 10.66 11.81
N PRO A 572 -9.52 11.46 11.04
CA PRO A 572 -9.02 12.77 11.49
C PRO A 572 -10.15 13.72 11.93
N PHE A 573 -11.28 13.67 11.24
CA PHE A 573 -12.46 14.47 11.57
C PHE A 573 -13.10 14.03 12.89
N MET A 574 -13.19 12.72 13.16
CA MET A 574 -13.70 12.20 14.44
C MET A 574 -12.79 12.54 15.62
N VAL A 575 -11.46 12.54 15.42
CA VAL A 575 -10.50 12.99 16.44
C VAL A 575 -10.67 14.48 16.72
N GLY A 576 -10.80 15.31 15.67
CA GLY A 576 -11.10 16.73 15.80
C GLY A 576 -12.41 16.98 16.55
N LEU A 577 -13.47 16.23 16.22
CA LEU A 577 -14.76 16.28 16.91
C LEU A 577 -14.62 15.95 18.39
N SER A 578 -13.90 14.87 18.72
CA SER A 578 -13.68 14.44 20.11
C SER A 578 -12.97 15.52 20.94
N VAL A 579 -11.87 16.07 20.44
CA VAL A 579 -11.10 17.11 21.15
C VAL A 579 -11.89 18.41 21.23
N GLY A 580 -12.56 18.81 20.15
CA GLY A 580 -13.37 20.03 20.08
C GLY A 580 -14.53 19.99 21.08
N THR A 581 -15.26 18.87 21.12
CA THR A 581 -16.37 18.68 22.08
C THR A 581 -15.86 18.66 23.52
N MET A 582 -14.71 18.06 23.82
CA MET A 582 -14.14 18.07 25.18
C MET A 582 -13.62 19.44 25.61
N SER A 583 -12.95 20.14 24.71
CA SER A 583 -12.50 21.53 24.95
C SER A 583 -13.69 22.43 25.23
N PHE A 584 -14.78 22.25 24.46
CA PHE A 584 -16.03 22.98 24.65
C PHE A 584 -16.70 22.61 25.99
N ALA A 585 -16.96 21.33 26.25
CA ALA A 585 -17.72 20.90 27.41
C ALA A 585 -17.04 21.25 28.75
N SER A 586 -15.71 21.20 28.80
CA SER A 586 -14.95 21.49 30.02
C SER A 586 -14.85 22.97 30.35
N ALA A 587 -14.94 23.85 29.35
CA ALA A 587 -14.69 25.28 29.52
C ALA A 587 -15.76 26.04 30.33
N PHE A 588 -16.97 25.50 30.44
CA PHE A 588 -18.06 26.12 31.21
C PHE A 588 -18.49 25.25 32.39
N ALA A 589 -17.77 24.17 32.66
CA ALA A 589 -18.09 23.24 33.74
C ALA A 589 -18.01 23.93 35.11
N ARG A 590 -17.17 24.97 35.25
CA ARG A 590 -16.95 25.63 36.53
C ARG A 590 -16.48 27.08 36.42
N TYR A 591 -17.06 27.97 37.23
CA TYR A 591 -16.59 29.35 37.39
C TYR A 591 -15.19 29.39 38.03
N GLY A 592 -14.32 30.28 37.55
CA GLY A 592 -12.93 30.38 38.02
C GLY A 592 -11.96 29.40 37.37
N TYR A 593 -12.39 28.65 36.37
CA TYR A 593 -11.61 27.65 35.62
C TYR A 593 -11.71 27.88 34.11
N GLY A 594 -10.59 27.79 33.41
CA GLY A 594 -10.51 28.05 31.97
C GLY A 594 -10.92 26.89 31.04
N GLY A 595 -11.33 25.75 31.60
CA GLY A 595 -11.54 24.51 30.83
C GLY A 595 -10.33 23.59 30.83
N ALA A 596 -10.49 22.40 30.27
CA ALA A 596 -9.43 21.41 30.26
C ALA A 596 -8.32 21.78 29.27
N GLY A 597 -7.06 21.66 29.71
CA GLY A 597 -5.90 22.00 28.91
C GLY A 597 -5.67 21.02 27.76
N LEU A 598 -5.87 19.73 28.04
CA LEU A 598 -5.86 18.56 27.12
C LEU A 598 -4.57 18.34 26.30
N ASN A 599 -3.69 19.33 26.21
CA ASN A 599 -2.40 19.28 25.53
C ASN A 599 -1.33 19.99 26.39
N PRO A 600 -0.44 19.23 27.05
CA PRO A 600 0.60 19.79 27.92
C PRO A 600 1.52 20.81 27.24
N ALA A 601 1.76 20.71 25.93
CA ALA A 601 2.61 21.65 25.20
C ALA A 601 2.02 23.07 25.16
N ARG A 602 0.70 23.23 25.33
CA ARG A 602 0.03 24.54 25.44
C ARG A 602 0.34 25.25 26.75
N LEU A 603 0.70 24.51 27.81
CA LEU A 603 1.04 25.08 29.12
C LEU A 603 2.45 25.68 29.12
N CYS A 604 3.33 25.28 28.19
CA CYS A 604 4.67 25.87 28.04
C CYS A 604 4.64 27.32 27.52
N VAL A 605 3.48 27.80 27.04
CA VAL A 605 3.29 29.13 26.44
C VAL A 605 3.14 30.23 27.50
N SER A 606 2.49 29.93 28.62
CA SER A 606 2.31 30.90 29.71
C SER A 606 3.54 31.02 30.61
N GLY A 607 4.53 30.12 30.49
CA GLY A 607 5.79 30.20 31.27
C GLY A 607 5.63 29.83 32.75
N THR A 608 4.41 29.64 33.21
CA THR A 608 3.98 29.11 34.50
C THR A 608 2.51 28.78 34.31
N LEU A 609 1.92 27.83 35.05
CA LEU A 609 0.50 28.04 35.37
C LEU A 609 0.45 29.45 35.94
N ASP A 610 -0.18 30.41 35.26
CA ASP A 610 -0.56 31.66 35.94
C ASP A 610 -1.68 31.24 36.91
N ILE A 611 -1.23 30.70 38.04
CA ILE A 611 -1.95 30.75 39.30
C ILE A 611 -2.01 32.24 39.59
N ALA A 612 -3.01 32.91 39.01
CA ALA A 612 -3.34 34.25 39.39
C ALA A 612 -3.60 34.21 40.92
N ASN A 613 -2.64 34.76 41.67
CA ASN A 613 -2.45 34.72 43.14
C ASN A 613 -1.52 33.64 43.74
N ALA A 614 -0.27 33.56 43.27
CA ALA A 614 0.84 33.01 44.06
C ALA A 614 1.65 34.07 44.85
N ASP A 615 1.08 35.26 45.11
CA ASP A 615 1.67 36.30 46.00
C ASP A 615 1.12 36.23 47.45
N ALA A 616 0.64 35.06 47.89
CA ALA A 616 0.07 34.89 49.25
C ALA A 616 0.68 33.73 50.06
N VAL A 617 1.90 33.28 49.76
CA VAL A 617 2.67 32.38 50.63
C VAL A 617 4.02 33.02 50.95
N ASP A 618 3.94 34.18 51.61
CA ASP A 618 4.94 34.67 52.53
C ASP A 618 4.18 35.09 53.80
N LYS A 619 3.61 34.09 54.50
CA LYS A 619 3.11 34.13 55.88
C LYS A 619 2.82 32.75 56.43
#